data_AF-A0A1T4YW07-F1
#
_entry.id   AF-A0A1T4YW07-F1
#
_cell.length_a   1.000
_cell.length_b   1.000
_cell.length_c   1.000
_cell.angle_alpha   90.00
_cell.angle_beta   90.00
_cell.angle_gamma   90.00
#
_symmetry.space_group_name_H-M   'P 1'
#
loop_
_entity.id
_entity.type
_entity.pdbx_description
1 polymer ?
#
loop_
_entity_poly.entity_id
_entity_poly.type
_entity_poly.pdbx_seq_one_letter_code
_entity_poly.pdbx_strand_id
1 'polypeptide(L)' 'MQETYQTTAQVSPGGVVKLDHVPFPEGWMVNVSIVPTEPKPLRAAFPFGLHAGMITMSDDFNEPLPDSFWLGEENDEPAA' A
#
# COMPACT_ATOMS: atom_id res chain seq x y z
N MET A 1 11.38 13.83 -20.91
CA MET A 1 10.99 13.01 -19.74
C MET A 1 10.95 11.58 -20.26
N GLN A 2 11.79 10.67 -19.73
CA GLN A 2 11.76 9.26 -20.14
C GLN A 2 10.79 8.53 -19.20
N GLU A 3 9.67 8.04 -19.73
CA GLU A 3 8.73 7.26 -18.94
C GLU A 3 9.26 5.83 -18.80
N THR A 4 9.47 5.39 -17.56
CA THR A 4 9.91 4.03 -17.25
C THR A 4 8.69 3.20 -16.88
N TYR A 5 8.44 2.13 -17.63
CA TYR A 5 7.37 1.20 -17.35
C TYR A 5 7.94 -0.07 -16.73
N GLN A 6 7.47 -0.44 -15.55
CA GLN A 6 7.86 -1.69 -14.88
C GLN A 6 6.70 -2.68 -14.92
N THR A 7 7.00 -3.91 -15.32
CA THR A 7 6.05 -5.03 -15.28
C THR A 7 6.73 -6.25 -14.69
N THR A 8 5.95 -7.08 -14.00
CA THR A 8 6.39 -8.33 -13.39
C THR A 8 5.61 -9.48 -14.00
N ALA A 9 6.31 -10.45 -14.58
CA ALA A 9 5.72 -11.65 -15.16
C ALA A 9 6.41 -12.89 -14.59
N GLN A 10 5.63 -13.92 -14.26
CA GLN A 10 6.18 -15.23 -13.91
C GLN A 10 6.56 -15.97 -15.19
N VAL A 11 7.78 -16.47 -15.25
CA VAL A 11 8.33 -17.14 -16.44
C VAL A 11 8.66 -18.57 -16.09
N SER A 12 8.00 -19.53 -16.73
CA SER A 12 8.40 -20.94 -16.65
C SER A 12 9.74 -21.16 -17.37
N PRO A 13 10.52 -22.18 -17.01
CA PRO A 13 11.73 -22.53 -17.77
C PRO A 13 11.42 -22.74 -19.25
N GLY A 14 12.07 -21.97 -20.13
CA GLY A 14 11.79 -21.97 -21.58
C GLY A 14 10.51 -21.24 -22.01
N GLY A 15 9.86 -20.51 -21.10
CA GLY A 15 8.64 -19.75 -21.37
C GLY A 15 8.90 -18.42 -22.10
N VAL A 16 7.85 -17.90 -22.74
CA VAL A 16 7.85 -16.61 -23.44
C VAL A 16 7.20 -15.56 -22.55
N VAL A 17 7.88 -14.42 -22.33
CA VAL A 17 7.29 -13.25 -21.68
C VAL A 17 6.59 -12.40 -22.73
N LYS A 18 5.27 -12.31 -22.65
CA LYS A 18 4.47 -11.39 -23.47
C LYS A 18 4.33 -10.04 -22.75
N LEU A 19 4.53 -8.96 -23.48
CA LEU A 19 4.27 -7.60 -23.03
C LEU A 19 3.01 -7.12 -23.74
N ASP A 20 1.85 -7.19 -23.06
CA ASP A 20 0.54 -7.06 -23.72
C ASP A 20 0.19 -5.63 -24.14
N HIS A 21 0.89 -4.61 -23.63
CA HIS A 21 0.70 -3.26 -24.14
C HIS A 21 1.87 -2.39 -23.71
N VAL A 22 2.66 -1.93 -24.68
CA VAL A 22 3.59 -0.85 -24.44
C VAL A 22 3.28 0.27 -25.44
N PRO A 23 2.90 1.47 -24.98
CA PRO A 23 2.42 2.55 -25.84
C PRO A 23 3.59 3.25 -26.53
N PHE A 24 4.45 2.50 -27.22
CA PHE A 24 5.57 3.05 -27.95
C PHE A 24 5.12 3.48 -29.35
N PRO A 25 5.46 4.71 -29.79
CA PRO A 25 5.25 5.12 -31.18
C PRO A 25 6.06 4.24 -32.14
N GLU A 26 5.59 4.11 -33.38
CA GLU A 26 6.37 3.43 -34.42
C GLU A 26 7.77 4.06 -34.56
N GLY A 27 8.79 3.21 -34.72
CA GLY A 27 10.18 3.63 -34.98
C GLY A 27 11.03 3.88 -33.73
N TRP A 28 10.53 3.66 -32.52
CA TRP A 28 11.32 3.80 -31.30
C TRP A 28 12.16 2.55 -31.00
N MET A 29 13.41 2.77 -30.59
CA MET A 29 14.25 1.71 -30.02
C MET A 29 13.97 1.58 -28.52
N VAL A 30 13.60 0.40 -28.07
CA VAL A 30 13.30 0.10 -26.66
C VAL A 30 14.44 -0.72 -26.07
N ASN A 31 14.97 -0.29 -24.94
CA ASN A 31 15.90 -1.10 -24.15
C ASN A 31 15.09 -1.94 -23.15
N VAL A 32 15.17 -3.26 -23.28
CA VAL A 32 14.53 -4.21 -22.35
C VAL A 32 15.60 -4.80 -21.44
N SER A 33 15.48 -4.55 -20.14
CA SER A 33 16.35 -5.14 -19.12
C SER A 33 15.57 -6.18 -18.33
N ILE A 34 16.00 -7.45 -18.42
CA ILE A 34 15.44 -8.54 -17.63
C ILE A 34 16.32 -8.71 -16.40
N VAL A 35 15.78 -8.40 -15.22
CA VAL A 35 16.46 -8.62 -13.95
C VAL A 35 15.79 -9.82 -13.28
N PRO A 36 16.51 -10.94 -13.07
CA PRO A 36 15.99 -12.05 -12.28
C PRO A 36 15.70 -11.54 -10.87
N THR A 37 14.44 -11.59 -10.47
CA THR A 37 14.04 -11.28 -9.10
C THR A 37 13.84 -12.59 -8.36
N GLU A 38 14.35 -12.67 -7.13
CA GLU A 38 13.99 -13.77 -6.26
C GLU A 38 12.48 -13.73 -6.02
N PRO A 39 11.79 -14.88 -6.04
CA PRO A 39 10.37 -14.91 -5.75
C PRO A 39 10.16 -14.31 -4.36
N LYS A 40 9.44 -13.18 -4.31
CA LYS A 40 9.09 -12.55 -3.04
C LYS A 40 8.41 -13.60 -2.17
N PRO A 41 8.93 -13.89 -0.96
CA PRO A 41 8.30 -14.88 -0.12
C PRO A 41 6.84 -14.48 0.08
N LEU A 42 5.94 -15.40 -0.23
CA LEU A 42 4.54 -15.25 0.16
C LEU A 42 4.55 -14.94 1.64
N ARG A 43 4.03 -13.77 2.03
CA ARG A 43 3.97 -13.39 3.45
C ARG A 43 3.34 -14.57 4.18
N ALA A 44 4.04 -15.05 5.21
CA ALA A 44 3.49 -16.06 6.09
C ALA A 44 2.09 -15.62 6.52
N ALA A 45 1.13 -16.55 6.47
CA ALA A 45 -0.21 -16.26 6.92
C ALA A 45 -0.13 -15.62 8.32
N PHE A 46 -0.69 -14.43 8.48
CA PHE A 46 -0.76 -13.78 9.77
C PHE A 46 -1.59 -14.69 10.69
N PRO A 47 -1.04 -15.19 11.81
CA PRO A 47 -1.81 -16.06 12.67
C PRO A 47 -3.01 -15.29 13.24
N PHE A 48 -4.20 -15.88 13.12
CA PHE A 48 -5.40 -15.34 13.74
C PHE A 48 -5.22 -15.31 15.27
N GLY A 49 -5.70 -14.25 15.91
CA GLY A 49 -5.72 -14.16 17.38
C GLY A 49 -4.42 -13.71 18.03
N LEU A 50 -3.44 -13.17 17.29
CA LEU A 50 -2.21 -12.56 17.87
C LEU A 50 -2.46 -11.55 19.00
N HIS A 51 -3.63 -10.91 18.99
CA HIS A 51 -4.01 -9.86 19.93
C HIS A 51 -5.30 -10.19 20.69
N ALA A 52 -5.73 -11.47 20.67
CA ALA A 52 -6.95 -11.90 21.33
C ALA A 52 -6.86 -11.63 22.84
N GLY A 53 -7.88 -10.94 23.38
CA GLY A 53 -7.91 -10.56 24.79
C GLY A 53 -6.95 -9.43 25.20
N MET A 54 -6.15 -8.90 24.28
CA MET A 54 -5.23 -7.78 24.55
C MET A 54 -5.89 -6.42 24.36
N ILE A 55 -7.09 -6.38 23.77
CA ILE A 55 -7.85 -5.15 23.52
C ILE A 55 -8.96 -5.08 24.58
N THR A 56 -8.95 -4.02 25.37
CA THR A 56 -10.06 -3.66 26.26
C THR A 56 -10.71 -2.41 25.71
N MET A 57 -12.03 -2.45 25.49
CA MET A 57 -12.82 -1.28 25.12
C MET A 57 -13.36 -0.62 26.39
N SER A 58 -13.34 0.71 26.41
CA SER A 58 -14.03 1.47 27.45
C SER A 58 -15.55 1.23 27.33
N ASP A 59 -16.25 1.23 28.46
CA ASP A 59 -17.72 1.13 28.50
C ASP A 59 -18.39 2.29 27.74
N ASP A 60 -17.68 3.41 27.63
CA ASP A 60 -18.10 4.68 27.02
C ASP A 60 -17.81 4.76 25.49
N PHE A 61 -17.28 3.71 24.88
CA PHE A 61 -16.87 3.75 23.46
C PHE A 61 -18.01 4.07 22.48
N ASN A 62 -19.25 3.73 22.85
CA ASN A 62 -20.43 3.95 22.01
C ASN A 62 -21.09 5.31 22.25
N GLU A 63 -20.66 6.08 23.24
CA GLU A 63 -21.21 7.41 23.46
C GLU A 63 -20.72 8.37 22.36
N PRO A 64 -21.55 9.35 21.97
CA PRO A 64 -21.13 10.35 21.00
C PRO A 64 -19.92 11.13 21.55
N LEU A 65 -18.92 11.33 20.69
CA LEU A 65 -17.78 12.17 21.03
C LEU A 65 -18.26 13.59 21.38
N PRO A 66 -17.71 14.23 22.43
CA PRO A 66 -18.15 15.55 22.86
C PRO A 66 -17.84 16.60 21.78
N ASP A 67 -18.65 17.67 21.73
CA ASP A 67 -18.49 18.74 20.73
C ASP A 67 -17.10 19.39 20.78
N SER A 68 -16.49 19.48 21.97
CA SER A 68 -15.12 19.97 22.17
C SER A 68 -14.04 19.13 21.46
N PHE A 69 -14.29 17.83 21.26
CA PHE A 69 -13.39 16.96 20.48
C PHE A 69 -13.34 17.38 19.00
N TRP A 70 -14.48 17.86 18.47
CA TRP A 70 -14.59 18.27 17.07
C TRP A 70 -14.24 19.74 16.84
N LEU A 71 -14.62 20.60 17.77
CA LEU A 71 -14.47 22.06 17.66
C LEU A 71 -13.13 22.56 18.22
N GLY A 72 -12.42 21.72 18.98
CA GLY A 72 -11.29 22.14 19.82
C GLY A 72 -11.80 22.90 21.04
N GLU A 73 -11.15 22.74 22.19
CA GLU A 73 -11.38 23.67 23.30
C GLU A 73 -10.93 25.06 22.82
N GLU A 74 -11.88 25.97 22.64
CA GLU A 74 -11.59 27.38 22.53
C GLU A 74 -10.90 27.80 23.82
N ASN A 75 -9.57 27.90 23.74
CA ASN A 75 -8.70 28.34 24.81
C ASN A 75 -9.08 29.80 25.13
N ASP A 76 -10.09 29.98 25.99
CA ASP A 76 -10.39 31.23 26.69
C ASP A 76 -9.25 31.51 27.69
N GLU A 77 -8.06 31.80 27.16
CA GLU A 77 -7.07 32.61 27.88
C GLU A 77 -7.50 34.08 27.75
N PRO A 78 -7.91 34.76 28.83
CA PRO A 78 -8.03 36.20 28.77
C PRO A 78 -6.62 36.78 28.60
N ALA A 79 -6.37 37.45 27.47
CA ALA A 79 -5.18 38.25 27.27
C ALA A 79 -5.04 39.26 28.42
N ALA A 80 -4.07 39.02 29.29
CA ALA A 80 -3.64 39.93 30.36
C ALA A 80 -2.71 41.03 29.82
#